data_AF-A0YT33-F1
#
_entry.id   AF-A0YT33-F1
#
_cell.length_a   1.000
_cell.length_b   1.000
_cell.length_c   1.000
_cell.angle_alpha   90.00
_cell.angle_beta   90.00
_cell.angle_gamma   90.00
#
_symmetry.space_group_name_H-M   'P 1'
#
loop_
_entity.id
_entity.type
_entity.pdbx_description
1 polymer ?
#
loop_
_entity_poly.entity_id
_entity_poly.type
_entity_poly.pdbx_seq_one_letter_code
_entity_poly.pdbx_strand_id
1 'polypeptide(L)' 'MVVATERFKKFTILHSNDMHGDFIAENNGAEGDLIGGMSLLSGYIKKVREE' A
#
# COMPACT_ATOMS: atom_id res chain seq x y z
N MET A 1 -12.30 -10.23 31.21
CA MET A 1 -12.28 -10.07 29.74
C MET A 1 -13.31 -9.00 29.39
N VAL A 2 -12.86 -7.78 29.13
CA VAL A 2 -13.77 -6.66 28.82
C VAL A 2 -13.99 -6.66 27.32
N VAL A 3 -15.19 -7.05 26.88
CA VAL A 3 -15.58 -6.92 25.47
C VAL A 3 -15.95 -5.45 25.25
N ALA A 4 -15.01 -4.67 24.73
CA ALA A 4 -15.27 -3.28 24.36
C ALA A 4 -16.19 -3.23 23.14
N THR A 5 -17.47 -2.92 23.34
CA THR A 5 -18.43 -2.65 22.27
C THR A 5 -18.24 -1.23 21.76
N GLU A 6 -17.19 -0.99 20.98
CA GLU A 6 -17.09 0.25 20.21
C GLU A 6 -18.12 0.21 19.09
N ARG A 7 -19.02 1.20 19.08
CA ARG A 7 -20.08 1.38 18.07
C ARG A 7 -19.51 1.59 16.66
N PHE A 8 -18.29 2.08 16.55
CA PHE A 8 -17.59 2.34 15.30
C PHE A 8 -16.18 1.77 15.36
N LYS A 9 -15.74 1.17 14.26
CA LYS A 9 -14.39 0.62 14.10
C LYS A 9 -13.67 1.38 13.01
N LYS A 10 -12.39 1.68 13.24
CA LYS A 10 -11.52 2.23 12.20
C LYS A 10 -11.31 1.14 11.14
N PHE A 11 -11.58 1.47 9.89
CA PHE A 11 -11.39 0.58 8.76
C PHE A 11 -10.55 1.29 7.70
N THR A 12 -9.44 0.65 7.31
CA THR A 12 -8.51 1.20 6.31
C THR A 12 -8.70 0.43 5.01
N ILE A 13 -8.99 1.15 3.92
CA ILE A 13 -9.10 0.56 2.58
C ILE A 13 -7.81 0.87 1.82
N LEU A 14 -7.10 -0.18 1.42
CA LEU A 14 -5.99 -0.09 0.48
C LEU A 14 -6.47 -0.59 -0.88
N HIS A 15 -6.36 0.25 -1.90
CA HIS A 15 -6.70 -0.13 -3.27
C HIS A 15 -5.67 0.41 -4.26
N SER A 16 -5.51 -0.32 -5.36
CA SER A 16 -4.83 0.13 -6.57
C SER A 16 -5.78 -0.16 -7.74
N ASN A 17 -5.73 0.66 -8.78
CA ASN A 17 -6.47 0.43 -10.00
C ASN A 17 -5.49 0.20 -11.15
N ASP A 18 -5.94 -0.56 -12.14
CA ASP A 18 -5.39 -0.53 -13.49
C ASP A 18 -3.88 -0.73 -13.60
N MET A 19 -3.34 -1.63 -12.77
CA MET A 19 -1.91 -1.88 -12.68
C MET A 19 -1.29 -2.47 -13.95
N HIS A 20 -2.08 -2.77 -14.98
CA HIS A 20 -1.72 -3.11 -16.38
C HIS A 20 -0.39 -3.87 -16.66
N GLY A 21 0.10 -4.66 -15.70
CA GLY A 21 1.37 -5.37 -15.82
C GLY A 21 2.63 -4.57 -15.42
N ASP A 22 2.49 -3.49 -14.65
CA ASP A 22 3.58 -2.65 -14.11
C ASP A 22 4.31 -3.37 -12.96
N PHE A 23 4.98 -4.48 -13.30
CA PHE A 23 5.74 -5.29 -12.36
C PHE A 23 7.08 -4.67 -11.99
N ILE A 24 7.68 -3.94 -12.94
CA ILE A 24 9.01 -3.34 -12.81
C ILE A 24 8.83 -1.86 -12.48
N ALA A 25 9.58 -1.36 -11.50
CA ALA A 25 9.59 0.06 -11.19
C ALA A 25 10.14 0.84 -12.40
N GLU A 26 9.38 1.82 -12.88
CA GLU A 26 9.79 2.64 -14.00
C GLU A 26 10.68 3.78 -13.51
N ASN A 27 11.79 4.02 -14.22
CA ASN A 27 12.65 5.16 -14.01
C ASN A 27 12.06 6.38 -14.76
N ASN A 28 10.87 6.81 -14.36
CA ASN A 28 10.17 7.92 -14.99
C ASN A 28 10.76 9.26 -14.54
N GLY A 29 11.87 9.64 -15.17
CA GLY A 29 12.13 11.03 -15.54
C GLY A 29 12.28 12.05 -14.41
N ALA A 30 13.01 11.73 -13.35
CA ALA A 30 13.72 12.69 -12.51
C ALA A 30 14.84 11.91 -11.81
N GLU A 31 16.03 12.48 -11.66
CA GLU A 31 17.17 11.81 -11.01
C GLU A 31 16.77 11.05 -9.73
N GLY A 32 16.80 9.71 -9.78
CA GLY A 32 17.08 8.86 -8.62
C GLY A 32 15.94 8.05 -8.01
N ASP A 33 14.67 8.41 -8.20
CA ASP A 33 13.57 7.72 -7.52
C ASP A 33 12.88 6.70 -8.43
N LEU A 34 13.02 5.41 -8.09
CA LEU A 34 12.24 4.33 -8.68
C LEU A 34 10.78 4.48 -8.24
N ILE A 35 9.88 4.78 -9.18
CA ILE A 35 8.46 4.95 -8.90
C ILE A 35 7.70 3.70 -9.36
N GLY A 36 6.85 3.16 -8.49
CA GLY A 36 5.97 2.03 -8.81
C GLY A 36 6.62 0.65 -8.68
N GLY A 37 6.06 -0.33 -9.38
CA GLY A 37 6.47 -1.73 -9.30
C GLY A 37 5.92 -2.48 -8.08
N MET A 38 5.68 -3.78 -8.27
CA MET A 38 5.08 -4.67 -7.26
C MET A 38 5.90 -4.79 -5.98
N SER A 39 7.22 -4.67 -6.06
CA SER A 39 8.12 -4.79 -4.90
C SER A 39 7.93 -3.63 -3.90
N LEU A 40 7.81 -2.39 -4.39
CA LEU A 40 7.58 -1.23 -3.53
C LEU A 40 6.17 -1.25 -2.94
N LEU A 41 5.17 -1.60 -3.75
CA LEU A 41 3.78 -1.75 -3.28
C LEU A 41 3.67 -2.82 -2.17
N SER A 42 4.34 -3.96 -2.33
CA SER A 42 4.34 -5.02 -1.32
C SER A 42 4.94 -4.54 0.02
N GLY A 43 6.02 -3.76 -0.03
CA GLY A 43 6.65 -3.17 1.16
C GLY A 43 5.70 -2.19 1.86
N TYR A 44 5.04 -1.33 1.10
CA TYR A 44 4.08 -0.37 1.63
C TYR A 44 2.87 -1.04 2.28
N ILE A 45 2.26 -2.04 1.63
CA ILE A 45 1.13 -2.81 2.19
C ILE A 45 1.53 -3.45 3.52
N LYS A 46 2.76 -4.00 3.62
CA LYS A 46 3.25 -4.58 4.88
C LYS A 46 3.33 -3.52 5.98
N LYS A 47 3.93 -2.36 5.71
CA LYS A 47 4.04 -1.26 6.66
C LYS A 47 2.66 -0.82 7.18
N VAL A 48 1.71 -0.57 6.28
CA VAL A 48 0.37 -0.07 6.67
C VAL A 48 -0.45 -1.10 7.45
N ARG A 49 -0.15 -2.40 7.30
CA ARG A 49 -0.75 -3.45 8.15
C ARG A 49 -0.23 -3.45 9.59
N GLU A 50 0.95 -2.89 9.81
CA GLU A 50 1.59 -2.79 11.14
C GLU A 50 1.24 -1.47 11.86
N GLU A 51 0.54 -0.54 11.20
CA GLU A 51 0.03 0.74 11.73
C GLU A 51 -1.38 0.62 12.35
#